data_AF-A0A4Q4U2J0-F1
#
_entry.id   AF-A0A4Q4U2J0-F1
#
_cell.length_a   1.000
_cell.length_b   1.000
_cell.length_c   1.000
_cell.angle_alpha   90.00
_cell.angle_beta   90.00
_cell.angle_gamma   90.00
#
_symmetry.space_group_name_H-M   'P 1'
#
loop_
_entity.id
_entity.type
_entity.pdbx_description
1 polymer ?
#
loop_
_entity_poly.entity_id
_entity_poly.type
_entity_poly.pdbx_seq_one_letter_code
_entity_poly.pdbx_strand_id
1 'polypeptide(L)'
;MNTYPYSSFPFHANLTNIASGSRVTWDWARGGGLPLYFAYMRPKHRVPHRSLVLAMLASISALCLLNIGSGGYAAFGVIIPPFSLALYLAYAIAIASVLCSLLRTSPGLTMGEWSLGRYGSPVNVVALVYAPNAMV
;
A
#
# COMPACT_ATOMS: atom_id res chain seq x y z
N MET A 1 1.79 -29.19 -28.58
CA MET A 1 0.83 -28.09 -28.38
C MET A 1 1.42 -27.15 -27.33
N ASN A 2 1.76 -25.94 -27.75
CA ASN A 2 2.54 -24.97 -26.97
C ASN A 2 1.74 -24.42 -25.79
N THR A 3 2.20 -24.68 -24.56
CA THR A 3 1.76 -23.96 -23.36
C THR A 3 2.45 -22.60 -23.34
N TYR A 4 1.66 -21.55 -23.53
CA TYR A 4 2.09 -20.16 -23.52
C TYR A 4 2.64 -19.74 -22.14
N PRO A 5 3.93 -19.41 -21.99
CA PRO A 5 4.54 -19.10 -20.69
C PRO A 5 4.05 -17.78 -20.05
N TYR A 6 3.22 -17.00 -20.76
CA TYR A 6 2.78 -15.66 -20.37
C TYR A 6 1.50 -15.64 -19.51
N SER A 7 0.73 -16.72 -19.43
CA SER A 7 -0.49 -16.77 -18.61
C SER A 7 -0.21 -16.95 -17.11
N SER A 8 0.94 -17.55 -16.76
CA SER A 8 1.33 -17.80 -15.37
C SER A 8 1.82 -16.55 -14.65
N PHE A 9 2.51 -15.64 -15.34
CA PHE A 9 3.09 -14.43 -14.75
C PHE A 9 2.07 -13.53 -14.02
N PRO A 10 0.92 -13.15 -14.64
CA PRO A 10 -0.06 -12.30 -13.96
C PRO A 10 -0.67 -12.97 -12.72
N PHE A 11 -0.81 -14.30 -12.69
CA PHE A 11 -1.32 -15.00 -11.52
C PHE A 11 -0.40 -14.84 -10.29
N HIS A 12 0.90 -15.03 -10.46
CA HIS A 12 1.88 -14.89 -9.37
C HIS A 12 1.95 -13.45 -8.84
N ALA A 13 1.83 -12.45 -9.71
CA ALA A 13 1.81 -11.04 -9.33
C ALA A 13 0.59 -10.70 -8.44
N ASN A 14 -0.59 -11.20 -8.81
CA ASN A 14 -1.82 -10.99 -8.03
C ASN A 14 -1.76 -11.67 -6.66
N LEU A 15 -1.24 -12.90 -6.59
CA LEU A 15 -1.02 -13.60 -5.32
C LEU A 15 -0.08 -12.81 -4.39
N THR A 16 1.01 -12.29 -4.94
CA THR A 16 1.99 -11.50 -4.19
C THR A 16 1.38 -10.19 -3.67
N ASN A 17 0.53 -9.54 -4.48
CA ASN A 17 -0.16 -8.32 -4.07
C ASN A 17 -1.14 -8.58 -2.90
N ILE A 18 -1.95 -9.64 -3.00
CA ILE A 18 -2.88 -10.03 -1.93
C ILE A 18 -2.12 -10.39 -0.64
N ALA A 19 -1.03 -11.15 -0.76
CA ALA A 19 -0.18 -11.50 0.37
C ALA A 19 0.39 -10.24 1.05
N SER A 20 0.88 -9.29 0.27
CA SER A 20 1.43 -8.02 0.76
C SER A 20 0.37 -7.16 1.46
N GLY A 21 -0.80 -6.98 0.83
CA GLY A 21 -1.91 -6.21 1.40
C GLY A 21 -2.44 -6.81 2.71
N SER A 22 -2.48 -8.14 2.81
CA SER A 22 -2.89 -8.82 4.04
C SER A 22 -1.96 -8.56 5.22
N ARG A 23 -0.66 -8.37 4.95
CA ARG A 23 0.36 -8.09 5.97
C ARG A 23 0.23 -6.67 6.49
N VAL A 24 0.09 -5.68 5.59
CA VAL A 24 -0.14 -4.28 5.97
C VAL A 24 -1.43 -4.15 6.79
N THR A 25 -2.49 -4.83 6.39
CA THR A 25 -3.77 -4.83 7.11
C THR A 25 -3.63 -5.44 8.52
N TRP A 26 -2.77 -6.46 8.67
CA TRP A 26 -2.50 -7.06 9.98
C TRP A 26 -1.66 -6.14 10.88
N ASP A 27 -0.65 -5.47 10.31
CA ASP A 27 0.16 -4.47 11.02
C ASP A 27 -0.71 -3.30 11.49
N TRP A 28 -1.65 -2.85 10.67
CA TRP A 28 -2.60 -1.79 11.02
C TRP A 28 -3.57 -2.22 12.13
N ALA A 29 -4.03 -3.47 12.12
CA ALA A 29 -4.85 -4.04 13.19
C ALA A 29 -4.09 -4.16 14.52
N ARG A 30 -2.78 -4.47 14.50
CA ARG A 30 -1.93 -4.43 15.70
C ARG A 30 -1.73 -3.01 16.22
N GLY A 31 -1.66 -2.04 15.31
CA GLY A 31 -1.56 -0.61 15.64
C GLY A 31 -2.85 0.01 16.19
N GLY A 32 -3.92 -0.76 16.36
CA GLY A 32 -5.22 -0.27 16.85
C GLY A 32 -6.08 0.45 15.82
N GLY A 33 -5.69 0.47 14.55
CA GLY A 33 -6.46 1.10 13.46
C GLY A 33 -7.63 0.27 12.94
N LEU A 34 -7.66 -1.02 13.27
CA LEU A 34 -8.73 -1.97 12.95
C LEU A 34 -9.09 -2.78 14.20
N PRO A 35 -10.28 -3.39 14.26
CA PRO A 35 -10.63 -4.30 15.34
C PRO A 35 -9.55 -5.37 15.54
N LEU A 36 -9.08 -5.54 16.79
CA LEU A 36 -8.04 -6.50 17.19
C LEU A 36 -8.33 -7.95 16.74
N TYR A 37 -9.59 -8.26 16.42
CA TYR A 37 -9.99 -9.53 15.83
C TYR A 37 -9.17 -9.89 14.56
N PHE A 38 -8.79 -8.91 13.75
CA PHE A 38 -8.00 -9.09 12.52
C PHE A 38 -6.50 -9.22 12.80
N ALA A 39 -6.02 -8.73 13.96
CA ALA A 39 -4.64 -8.87 14.40
C ALA A 39 -4.32 -10.29 14.93
N TYR A 40 -5.32 -11.17 15.07
CA TYR A 40 -5.13 -12.52 15.57
C TYR A 40 -4.45 -13.44 14.55
N MET A 41 -3.23 -13.89 14.86
CA MET A 41 -2.49 -14.90 14.08
C MET A 41 -2.54 -16.28 14.76
N ARG A 42 -2.77 -17.33 13.96
CA ARG A 42 -2.65 -18.72 14.44
C ARG A 42 -1.18 -19.14 14.51
N PRO A 43 -0.70 -19.73 15.63
CA PRO A 43 0.71 -20.08 15.83
C PRO A 43 1.28 -21.05 14.78
N LYS A 44 0.45 -21.97 14.27
CA LYS A 44 0.88 -23.05 13.38
C LYS A 44 1.23 -22.60 11.96
N HIS A 45 0.54 -21.58 11.45
CA HIS A 45 0.70 -21.17 10.05
C HIS A 45 1.36 -19.79 9.88
N ARG A 46 1.51 -18.99 10.95
CA ARG A 46 2.07 -17.61 10.92
C ARG A 46 1.46 -16.66 9.85
N VAL A 47 0.40 -17.07 9.15
CA VAL A 47 -0.33 -16.28 8.16
C VAL A 47 -1.61 -15.72 8.79
N PRO A 48 -1.83 -14.39 8.73
CA PRO A 48 -3.02 -13.75 9.28
C PRO A 48 -4.22 -13.97 8.34
N HIS A 49 -4.89 -15.13 8.47
CA HIS A 49 -6.01 -15.52 7.60
C HIS A 49 -7.18 -14.54 7.63
N ARG A 50 -7.48 -13.95 8.79
CA ARG A 50 -8.59 -12.99 8.94
C ARG A 50 -8.30 -11.68 8.20
N SER A 51 -7.06 -11.22 8.28
CA SER A 51 -6.57 -10.05 7.56
C SER A 51 -6.54 -10.28 6.05
N LEU A 52 -6.16 -11.49 5.62
CA LEU A 52 -6.20 -11.92 4.22
C LEU A 52 -7.62 -11.84 3.65
N VAL A 53 -8.60 -12.43 4.34
CA VAL A 53 -10.00 -12.41 3.92
C VAL A 53 -10.53 -10.98 3.86
N LEU A 54 -10.17 -10.12 4.83
CA LEU A 54 -10.57 -8.72 4.82
C LEU A 54 -10.01 -7.98 3.59
N ALA A 55 -8.73 -8.14 3.28
CA ALA A 55 -8.11 -7.51 2.10
C ALA A 55 -8.77 -7.99 0.80
N MET A 56 -9.05 -9.29 0.67
CA MET A 56 -9.72 -9.86 -0.50
C MET A 56 -11.16 -9.34 -0.62
N LEU A 57 -11.93 -9.35 0.47
CA LEU A 57 -13.31 -8.86 0.48
C LEU A 57 -13.37 -7.37 0.15
N ALA A 58 -12.46 -6.56 0.70
CA ALA A 58 -12.39 -5.14 0.40
C ALA A 58 -12.16 -4.90 -1.10
N SER A 59 -11.17 -5.56 -1.71
CA SER A 59 -10.92 -5.42 -3.16
C SER A 59 -12.10 -5.89 -4.02
N ILE A 60 -12.71 -7.02 -3.69
CA ILE A 60 -13.88 -7.53 -4.41
C ILE A 60 -15.09 -6.60 -4.25
N SER A 61 -15.35 -6.13 -3.02
CA SER A 61 -16.46 -5.21 -2.75
C SER A 61 -16.30 -3.88 -3.49
N ALA A 62 -15.09 -3.33 -3.58
CA ALA A 62 -14.80 -2.12 -4.32
C ALA A 62 -15.06 -2.31 -5.82
N LEU A 63 -14.63 -3.45 -6.39
CA LEU A 63 -14.91 -3.82 -7.77
C LEU A 63 -16.42 -4.01 -8.03
N CYS A 64 -17.13 -4.68 -7.12
CA CYS A 64 -18.59 -4.85 -7.22
C CYS A 64 -19.34 -3.51 -7.13
N LEU A 65 -18.95 -2.62 -6.21
CA LEU A 65 -19.57 -1.30 -6.09
C LEU A 65 -19.38 -0.46 -7.35
N LEU A 66 -18.17 -0.48 -7.93
CA LEU A 66 -17.89 0.21 -9.19
C LEU A 66 -18.69 -0.37 -10.37
N ASN A 67 -19.05 -1.66 -10.30
CA ASN A 67 -19.81 -2.33 -11.35
C ASN A 67 -21.32 -2.02 -11.31
N ILE A 68 -21.88 -1.54 -10.17
CA ILE A 68 -23.33 -1.35 -9.97
C ILE A 68 -23.92 -0.14 -10.73
N GLY A 69 -23.12 0.74 -11.32
CA GLY A 69 -23.62 1.94 -12.02
C GLY A 69 -22.94 2.26 -13.36
N SER A 70 -22.01 1.42 -13.80
CA SER A 70 -21.16 1.68 -14.96
C SER A 70 -21.29 0.52 -15.96
N GLY A 71 -21.55 0.81 -17.23
CA GLY A 71 -21.36 -0.20 -18.29
C GLY A 71 -19.94 -0.78 -18.19
N GLY A 72 -19.75 -2.08 -18.45
CA GLY A 72 -18.56 -2.83 -18.01
C GLY A 72 -17.20 -2.20 -18.34
N TYR A 73 -17.10 -1.39 -19.39
CA TYR A 73 -15.90 -0.65 -19.80
C TYR A 73 -15.63 0.63 -18.97
N ALA A 74 -16.65 1.29 -18.43
CA ALA A 74 -16.49 2.52 -17.65
C ALA A 74 -15.94 2.26 -16.24
N ALA A 75 -16.27 1.11 -15.64
CA ALA A 75 -15.81 0.76 -14.29
C ALA A 75 -14.27 0.62 -14.19
N PHE A 76 -13.63 0.04 -15.22
CA PHE A 76 -12.17 -0.07 -15.28
C PHE A 76 -11.49 1.27 -15.56
N GLY A 77 -12.17 2.22 -16.20
CA GLY A 77 -11.65 3.59 -16.36
C GLY A 77 -11.61 4.35 -15.04
N VAL A 78 -12.59 4.11 -14.16
CA VAL A 78 -12.73 4.81 -12.88
C VAL A 78 -11.85 4.20 -11.78
N ILE A 79 -11.41 2.94 -11.90
CA ILE A 79 -10.60 2.32 -10.86
C ILE A 79 -9.19 2.88 -10.78
N ILE A 80 -8.54 3.15 -11.91
CA ILE A 80 -7.10 3.52 -11.93
C ILE A 80 -6.81 4.86 -11.22
N PRO A 81 -7.55 5.96 -11.47
CA PRO A 81 -7.20 7.26 -10.88
C PRO A 81 -7.20 7.28 -9.34
N PRO A 82 -8.20 6.70 -8.63
CA PRO A 82 -8.16 6.56 -7.18
C PRO A 82 -6.97 5.74 -6.64
N PHE A 83 -6.55 4.68 -7.35
CA PHE A 83 -5.38 3.88 -6.95
C PHE A 83 -4.09 4.67 -7.10
N SER A 84 -3.93 5.40 -8.20
CA SER A 84 -2.79 6.30 -8.40
C SER A 84 -2.75 7.37 -7.30
N LEU A 85 -3.89 8.01 -7.01
CA LEU A 85 -3.99 9.00 -5.94
C LEU A 85 -3.58 8.41 -4.58
N ALA A 86 -4.09 7.23 -4.22
CA ALA A 86 -3.75 6.56 -2.97
C ALA A 86 -2.25 6.25 -2.88
N LEU A 87 -1.63 5.84 -3.98
CA LEU A 87 -0.19 5.59 -4.05
C LEU A 87 0.61 6.88 -3.83
N TYR A 88 0.25 7.96 -4.51
CA TYR A 88 0.91 9.25 -4.32
C TYR A 88 0.74 9.79 -2.90
N LEU A 89 -0.44 9.62 -2.28
CA LEU A 89 -0.66 9.98 -0.88
C LEU A 89 0.25 9.18 0.05
N ALA A 90 0.37 7.86 -0.17
CA ALA A 90 1.26 7.02 0.64
C ALA A 90 2.72 7.47 0.55
N TYR A 91 3.20 7.82 -0.66
CA TYR A 91 4.53 8.40 -0.86
C TYR A 91 4.67 9.76 -0.17
N ALA A 92 3.69 10.65 -0.31
CA ALA A 92 3.71 11.96 0.32
C ALA A 92 3.78 11.85 1.86
N ILE A 93 2.99 10.94 2.46
CA ILE A 93 3.02 10.68 3.91
C ILE A 93 4.38 10.13 4.34
N ALA A 94 4.94 9.17 3.59
CA ALA A 94 6.26 8.60 3.89
C ALA A 94 7.35 9.70 3.86
N ILE A 95 7.41 10.50 2.80
CA ILE A 95 8.38 11.60 2.65
C ILE A 95 8.18 12.65 3.74
N ALA A 96 6.94 13.04 4.03
CA ALA A 96 6.61 13.99 5.09
C ALA A 96 7.04 13.49 6.47
N SER A 97 6.87 12.20 6.77
CA SER A 97 7.29 11.62 8.05
C SER A 97 8.82 11.66 8.23
N VAL A 98 9.59 11.37 7.17
CA VAL A 98 11.05 11.47 7.18
C VAL A 98 11.48 12.94 7.33
N LEU A 99 10.85 13.86 6.60
CA LEU A 99 11.15 15.29 6.71
C LEU A 99 10.84 15.84 8.11
N CYS A 100 9.70 15.47 8.69
CA CYS A 100 9.33 15.84 10.05
C CYS A 100 10.34 15.30 11.08
N SER A 101 10.81 14.06 10.88
CA SER A 101 11.85 13.47 11.73
C SER A 101 13.19 14.21 11.63
N LEU A 102 13.57 14.68 10.44
CA LEU A 102 14.78 15.47 10.22
C LEU A 102 14.67 16.86 10.88
N LEU A 103 13.52 17.52 10.76
CA LEU A 103 13.28 18.85 11.31
C LEU A 103 13.19 18.87 12.84
N ARG A 104 12.66 17.81 13.45
CA ARG A 104 12.50 17.72 14.90
C ARG A 104 13.78 17.33 15.66
N THR A 105 14.90 17.05 14.98
CA THR A 105 16.15 16.54 15.57
C THR A 105 15.85 15.55 16.70
N SER A 106 14.97 14.58 16.45
CA SER A 106 14.53 13.68 17.50
C SER A 106 15.68 12.73 17.85
N PRO A 107 16.21 12.76 19.08
CA PRO A 107 17.39 11.97 19.48
C PRO A 107 17.13 10.45 19.54
N GLY A 108 15.92 10.01 19.23
CA GLY A 108 15.51 8.61 19.30
C GLY A 108 15.40 7.88 17.95
N LEU A 109 15.60 8.56 16.81
CA LEU A 109 15.71 7.83 15.54
C LEU A 109 17.13 7.29 15.41
N THR A 110 17.33 6.01 15.73
CA THR A 110 18.46 5.26 15.20
C THR A 110 18.35 5.33 13.67
N MET A 111 19.15 6.20 13.04
CA MET A 111 19.25 6.23 11.58
C MET A 111 19.50 4.79 11.12
N GLY A 112 18.70 4.34 10.15
CA GLY A 112 18.91 3.02 9.55
C GLY A 112 20.33 2.90 8.99
N GLU A 113 20.76 1.68 8.67
CA GLU A 113 22.11 1.37 8.14
C GLU A 113 22.52 2.25 6.95
N TRP A 114 21.54 2.86 6.27
CA TRP A 114 21.73 3.84 5.22
C TRP A 114 21.10 5.19 5.55
N SER A 115 21.92 6.24 5.55
CA SER A 115 21.49 7.63 5.66
C SER A 115 22.00 8.41 4.45
N LEU A 116 21.13 9.18 3.82
CA LEU A 116 21.47 10.12 2.74
C LEU A 116 22.30 11.32 3.24
N GLY A 117 22.63 11.35 4.53
CA GLY A 117 23.38 12.42 5.18
C GLY A 117 22.67 13.77 5.04
N ARG A 118 23.45 14.82 4.80
CA ARG A 118 22.97 16.21 4.70
C ARG A 118 22.04 16.47 3.50
N TYR A 119 22.02 15.57 2.51
CA TYR A 119 21.19 15.70 1.31
C TYR A 119 19.77 15.13 1.47
N GLY A 120 19.46 14.43 2.58
CA GLY A 120 18.13 13.87 2.81
C GLY A 120 17.02 14.93 2.94
N SER A 121 17.32 16.06 3.60
CA SER A 121 16.35 17.15 3.78
C SER A 121 15.97 17.86 2.46
N PRO A 122 16.91 18.34 1.63
CA PRO A 122 16.54 19.00 0.37
C PRO A 122 15.85 18.07 -0.62
N VAL A 123 16.25 16.79 -0.69
CA VAL A 123 15.61 15.79 -1.57
C VAL A 123 14.16 15.55 -1.13
N ASN A 124 13.90 15.41 0.17
CA ASN A 124 12.53 15.25 0.68
C ASN A 124 11.64 16.47 0.40
N VAL A 125 12.19 17.69 0.48
CA VAL A 125 11.44 18.91 0.16
C VAL A 125 11.09 18.98 -1.32
N VAL A 126 12.06 18.71 -2.21
CA VAL A 126 11.80 18.68 -3.67
C VAL A 126 10.78 17.58 -4.01
N ALA A 127 10.89 16.40 -3.40
CA ALA A 127 9.95 15.31 -3.60
C ALA A 127 8.53 15.66 -3.10
N LEU A 128 8.41 16.36 -1.97
CA LEU A 128 7.12 16.80 -1.43
C LEU A 128 6.45 17.88 -2.28
N VAL A 129 7.22 18.78 -2.90
CA VAL A 129 6.68 19.79 -3.83
C VAL A 129 6.31 19.16 -5.17
N TYR A 130 7.05 18.15 -5.61
CA TYR A 130 6.76 17.44 -6.85
C TYR A 130 5.56 16.50 -6.77
N ALA A 131 5.37 15.81 -5.63
CA ALA A 131 4.31 14.80 -5.49
C ALA A 131 2.88 15.30 -5.78
N PRO A 132 2.45 16.51 -5.32
CA PRO A 132 1.16 17.09 -5.69
C PRO A 132 1.05 17.49 -7.16
N ASN A 133 2.15 17.92 -7.79
CA ASN A 133 2.16 18.28 -9.21
C ASN A 133 2.07 17.03 -10.10
N ALA A 134 2.57 15.88 -9.63
CA ALA A 134 2.47 14.60 -10.32
C ALA A 134 1.10 13.90 -10.12
N MET A 135 0.25 14.41 -9.21
CA MET A 135 -1.10 13.90 -8.97
C MET A 135 -2.15 14.44 -9.94
N VAL A 136 -1.84 15.51 -10.70
CA VAL A 136 -2.70 16.16 -11.71
C VAL A 136 -2.37 15.61 -13.09
#